data_AF-A0A820LVL6-F1
#
_entry.id   AF-A0A820LVL6-F1
#
_cell.length_a   1.000
_cell.length_b   1.000
_cell.length_c   1.000
_cell.angle_alpha   90.00
_cell.angle_beta   90.00
_cell.angle_gamma   90.00
#
_symmetry.space_group_name_H-M   'P 1'
#
loop_
_entity.id
_entity.type
_entity.pdbx_description
1 polymer ?
#
loop_
_entity_poly.entity_id
_entity_poly.type
_entity_poly.pdbx_seq_one_letter_code
_entity_poly.pdbx_strand_id
1 'polypeptide(L)'
;MAESIENSEFVLLLMSNAYKSSSYCQLEAEYAFKYQACLIPLVVKNDFTQTGWLGMLVGLRHHIDFTKTTFDDAYTQLCKELQHFRTQSIEKSQPLKSAE
;
A
#
# COMPACT_ATOMS: atom_id res chain seq x y z
N MET A 1 14.03 8.15 -5.90
CA MET A 1 13.25 6.95 -5.51
C MET A 1 13.07 6.91 -4.00
N ALA A 2 14.15 6.73 -3.22
CA ALA A 2 14.11 6.72 -1.75
C ALA A 2 13.45 7.97 -1.15
N GLU A 3 13.94 9.17 -1.52
CA GLU A 3 13.35 10.45 -1.10
C GLU A 3 11.85 10.57 -1.41
N SER A 4 11.40 10.02 -2.55
CA SER A 4 9.99 10.02 -2.94
C SER A 4 9.16 9.13 -2.01
N ILE A 5 9.71 8.00 -1.58
CA ILE A 5 9.08 7.11 -0.60
C ILE A 5 9.02 7.79 0.77
N GLU A 6 10.10 8.44 1.19
CA GLU A 6 10.20 9.10 2.49
C GLU A 6 9.23 10.28 2.67
N ASN A 7 9.01 11.04 1.59
CA ASN A 7 8.11 12.19 1.57
C ASN A 7 6.68 11.86 1.08
N SER A 8 6.42 10.61 0.70
CA SER A 8 5.09 10.19 0.27
C SER A 8 4.16 9.99 1.45
N GLU A 9 2.90 10.38 1.27
CA GLU A 9 1.84 10.01 2.21
C GLU A 9 1.47 8.52 2.09
N PHE A 10 1.49 8.01 0.86
CA PHE A 10 1.13 6.64 0.52
C PHE A 10 2.07 6.07 -0.54
N VAL A 11 2.35 4.78 -0.45
CA VAL A 11 3.07 4.01 -1.46
C VAL A 11 2.14 2.92 -1.99
N LEU A 12 1.74 3.05 -3.25
CA LEU A 12 0.86 2.07 -3.91
C LEU A 12 1.70 0.94 -4.51
N LEU A 13 1.46 -0.30 -4.07
CA LEU A 13 2.12 -1.48 -4.63
C LEU A 13 1.24 -2.07 -5.73
N LEU A 14 1.56 -1.79 -6.99
CA LEU A 14 0.83 -2.30 -8.16
C LEU A 14 1.26 -3.74 -8.48
N MET A 15 0.66 -4.69 -7.77
CA MET A 15 1.08 -6.08 -7.80
C MET A 15 0.70 -6.76 -9.11
N SER A 16 1.72 -7.34 -9.73
CA SER A 16 1.64 -8.12 -10.96
C SER A 16 2.83 -9.09 -11.03
N ASN A 17 2.81 -10.02 -11.99
CA ASN A 17 3.95 -10.93 -12.21
C ASN A 17 5.24 -10.17 -12.56
N ALA A 18 5.14 -9.10 -13.38
CA ALA A 18 6.29 -8.27 -13.75
C ALA A 18 6.86 -7.51 -12.52
N TYR A 19 5.97 -6.98 -11.68
CA TYR A 19 6.36 -6.34 -10.42
C TYR A 19 7.09 -7.33 -9.51
N LYS A 20 6.56 -8.54 -9.36
CA LYS A 20 7.16 -9.59 -8.52
C LYS A 20 8.52 -10.07 -9.04
N SER A 21 8.73 -10.11 -10.35
CA SER A 21 9.99 -10.56 -10.97
C SER A 21 11.09 -9.50 -10.98
N SER A 22 10.75 -8.23 -10.76
CA SER A 22 11.70 -7.12 -10.81
C SER A 22 12.44 -6.96 -9.48
N SER A 23 13.76 -7.08 -9.51
CA SER A 23 14.62 -6.83 -8.35
C SER A 23 14.55 -5.38 -7.87
N TYR A 24 14.37 -4.41 -8.78
CA TYR A 24 14.20 -3.01 -8.44
C TYR A 24 12.91 -2.78 -7.64
N CYS A 25 11.80 -3.35 -8.10
CA CYS A 25 10.51 -3.25 -7.40
C CYS A 25 10.55 -3.95 -6.03
N GLN A 26 11.30 -5.06 -5.92
CA GLN A 26 11.52 -5.71 -4.64
C GLN A 26 12.28 -4.79 -3.67
N LEU A 27 13.39 -4.19 -4.10
CA LEU A 27 14.18 -3.29 -3.26
C LEU A 27 13.40 -2.05 -2.82
N GLU A 28 12.61 -1.47 -3.72
CA GLU A 28 11.73 -0.33 -3.40
C GLU A 28 10.66 -0.70 -2.38
N ALA A 29 10.00 -1.84 -2.57
CA ALA A 29 8.99 -2.33 -1.63
C ALA A 29 9.59 -2.64 -0.25
N GLU A 30 10.74 -3.29 -0.21
CA GLU A 30 11.46 -3.58 1.03
C GLU A 30 11.91 -2.31 1.75
N TYR A 31 12.38 -1.32 1.01
CA TYR A 31 12.77 -0.04 1.57
C TYR A 31 11.55 0.70 2.14
N ALA A 32 10.45 0.80 1.39
CA ALA A 32 9.21 1.40 1.86
C ALA A 32 8.65 0.68 3.10
N PHE A 33 8.75 -0.66 3.14
CA PHE A 33 8.39 -1.46 4.31
C PHE A 33 9.27 -1.15 5.52
N LYS A 34 10.61 -1.10 5.35
CA LYS A 34 11.56 -0.77 6.42
C LYS A 34 11.37 0.66 6.96
N TYR A 35 11.08 1.61 6.07
CA TYR A 35 10.76 2.99 6.44
C TYR A 35 9.40 3.13 7.14
N GLN A 36 8.59 2.07 7.18
CA GLN A 36 7.22 2.10 7.72
C GLN A 36 6.30 3.07 6.96
N ALA A 37 6.53 3.22 5.64
CA ALA A 37 5.63 3.98 4.78
C ALA A 37 4.22 3.35 4.78
N CYS A 38 3.20 4.15 4.51
CA CYS A 38 1.83 3.65 4.36
C CYS A 38 1.68 2.90 3.02
N LEU A 39 1.91 1.58 3.06
CA LEU A 39 1.81 0.69 1.91
C LEU A 39 0.35 0.32 1.63
N ILE A 40 -0.10 0.55 0.39
CA ILE A 40 -1.43 0.16 -0.09
C ILE A 40 -1.25 -0.84 -1.25
N PRO A 41 -1.47 -2.14 -1.00
CA PRO A 41 -1.35 -3.15 -2.03
C PRO A 41 -2.56 -3.15 -2.98
N LEU A 42 -2.29 -3.13 -4.30
CA LEU A 42 -3.29 -3.17 -5.36
C LEU A 42 -3.01 -4.35 -6.29
N VAL A 43 -4.00 -5.20 -6.56
CA VAL A 43 -3.90 -6.24 -7.60
C VAL A 43 -4.39 -5.65 -8.91
N VAL A 44 -3.52 -5.56 -9.92
CA VAL A 44 -3.83 -4.91 -11.21
C VAL A 44 -3.87 -5.86 -12.41
N LYS A 45 -3.52 -7.13 -12.21
CA LYS A 45 -3.60 -8.16 -13.26
C LYS A 45 -4.32 -9.39 -12.77
N ASN A 46 -5.22 -9.90 -13.62
CA ASN A 46 -5.86 -11.20 -13.45
C ASN A 46 -4.80 -12.30 -13.26
N ASP A 47 -5.15 -13.32 -12.48
CA ASP A 47 -4.32 -14.49 -12.16
C ASP A 47 -3.02 -14.18 -11.39
N PHE A 48 -2.92 -13.02 -10.76
CA PHE A 48 -1.81 -12.73 -9.88
C PHE A 48 -2.01 -13.32 -8.49
N THR A 49 -1.11 -14.21 -8.08
CA THR A 49 -1.08 -14.74 -6.71
C THR A 49 0.08 -14.15 -5.91
N GLN A 50 -0.25 -13.54 -4.77
CA GLN A 50 0.70 -12.96 -3.81
C GLN A 50 1.52 -14.06 -3.12
N THR A 51 2.58 -14.54 -3.76
CA THR A 51 3.45 -15.61 -3.24
C THR A 51 4.91 -15.17 -3.11
N GLY A 52 5.67 -15.85 -2.26
CA GLY A 52 7.09 -15.55 -2.02
C GLY A 52 7.29 -14.25 -1.24
N TRP A 53 8.31 -13.48 -1.61
CA TRP A 53 8.69 -12.23 -0.93
C TRP A 53 7.54 -11.22 -0.86
N LEU A 54 6.76 -11.09 -1.92
CA LEU A 54 5.67 -10.13 -2.00
C LEU A 54 4.48 -10.53 -1.11
N GLY A 55 4.18 -11.82 -1.03
CA GLY A 55 3.18 -12.35 -0.09
C GLY A 55 3.59 -12.14 1.37
N MET A 56 4.87 -12.34 1.70
CA MET A 56 5.39 -12.06 3.04
C MET A 56 5.36 -10.58 3.39
N LEU A 57 5.70 -9.70 2.43
CA LEU A 57 5.73 -8.25 2.61
C LEU A 57 4.32 -7.66 2.80
N VAL A 58 3.36 -8.11 2.00
CA VAL A 58 1.96 -7.68 2.11
C VAL A 58 1.29 -8.29 3.35
N GLY A 59 1.59 -9.55 3.65
CA GLY A 59 1.07 -10.25 4.84
C GLY A 59 -0.47 -10.27 4.86
N LEU A 60 -1.05 -9.84 5.98
CA LEU A 60 -2.51 -9.73 6.18
C LEU A 60 -3.07 -8.36 5.80
N ARG A 61 -2.30 -7.50 5.11
CA ARG A 61 -2.80 -6.17 4.71
C ARG A 61 -3.96 -6.31 3.72
N HIS A 62 -4.96 -5.47 3.91
CA HIS A 62 -6.05 -5.33 2.97
C HIS A 62 -5.49 -4.89 1.61
N HIS A 63 -5.90 -5.57 0.54
CA HIS A 63 -5.52 -5.20 -0.83
C HIS A 63 -6.78 -4.95 -1.66
N ILE A 64 -6.72 -3.96 -2.54
CA ILE A 64 -7.81 -3.66 -3.48
C ILE A 64 -7.53 -4.41 -4.77
N ASP A 65 -8.55 -5.07 -5.29
CA ASP A 65 -8.45 -5.88 -6.50
C ASP A 65 -9.12 -5.18 -7.68
N PHE A 66 -8.32 -4.60 -8.57
CA PHE A 66 -8.79 -3.90 -9.77
C PHE A 66 -9.26 -4.87 -10.85
N THR A 67 -9.14 -6.18 -10.64
CA THR A 67 -9.44 -7.20 -11.64
C THR A 67 -10.79 -7.86 -11.41
N LYS A 68 -11.36 -7.71 -10.22
CA LYS A 68 -12.68 -8.25 -9.85
C LYS A 68 -13.87 -7.35 -10.23
N THR A 69 -13.65 -6.05 -10.40
CA THR A 69 -14.71 -5.06 -10.67
C THR A 69 -14.34 -4.17 -11.84
N THR A 70 -15.21 -3.22 -12.19
CA THR A 70 -14.86 -2.16 -13.14
C THR A 70 -13.76 -1.28 -12.55
N PHE A 71 -13.01 -0.60 -13.43
CA PHE A 71 -11.97 0.34 -13.01
C PHE A 71 -12.55 1.47 -12.14
N ASP A 72 -13.72 2.02 -12.50
CA ASP A 72 -14.35 3.12 -11.78
C ASP A 72 -14.77 2.70 -10.36
N ASP A 73 -15.28 1.47 -10.19
CA ASP A 73 -15.63 0.93 -8.87
C ASP A 73 -14.39 0.69 -8.01
N ALA A 74 -13.35 0.09 -8.59
CA ALA A 74 -12.09 -0.16 -7.88
C ALA A 74 -11.37 1.16 -7.52
N TYR A 75 -11.42 2.15 -8.41
CA TYR A 75 -10.92 3.49 -8.16
C TYR A 75 -11.68 4.17 -7.01
N THR A 76 -13.00 4.05 -7.00
CA THR A 76 -13.83 4.56 -5.89
C THR A 76 -13.49 3.89 -4.56
N GLN A 77 -13.24 2.58 -4.56
CA GLN A 77 -12.76 1.85 -3.37
C GLN A 77 -11.39 2.37 -2.92
N LEU A 78 -10.45 2.57 -3.85
CA LEU A 78 -9.14 3.14 -3.55
C LEU A 78 -9.24 4.53 -2.93
N CYS A 79 -10.07 5.42 -3.48
CA CYS A 79 -10.27 6.75 -2.91
C CYS A 79 -10.80 6.69 -1.47
N LYS A 80 -11.74 5.77 -1.18
CA LYS A 80 -12.28 5.58 0.17
C LYS A 80 -11.21 5.08 1.14
N GLU A 81 -10.40 4.11 0.73
CA GLU A 81 -9.28 3.60 1.53
C GLU A 81 -8.24 4.70 1.83
N LEU A 82 -7.83 5.47 0.82
CA LEU A 82 -6.91 6.60 1.00
C LEU A 82 -7.46 7.64 1.99
N GLN A 83 -8.75 7.97 1.89
CA GLN A 83 -9.40 8.89 2.82
C GLN A 83 -9.49 8.32 4.24
N HIS A 84 -9.71 7.02 4.37
CA HIS A 84 -9.74 6.33 5.66
C HIS A 84 -8.38 6.41 6.34
N PHE A 85 -7.29 6.08 5.63
CA PHE A 85 -5.93 6.18 6.17
C PHE A 85 -5.54 7.62 6.54
N ARG A 86 -5.97 8.61 5.75
CA ARG A 86 -5.81 10.04 6.09
C ARG A 86 -6.42 10.38 7.43
N THR A 87 -7.68 9.98 7.64
CA THR A 87 -8.41 10.26 8.88
C THR A 87 -7.73 9.63 10.09
N GLN A 88 -7.30 8.37 9.99
CA GLN A 88 -6.61 7.67 11.08
C GLN A 88 -5.24 8.28 11.42
N SER A 89 -4.54 8.81 10.42
CA SER A 89 -3.24 9.45 10.63
C SER A 89 -3.38 10.77 11.41
N ILE A 90 -4.49 11.50 11.20
CA ILE A 90 -4.82 12.72 11.92
C ILE A 90 -5.14 12.42 13.40
N GLU A 91 -5.92 11.37 13.67
CA GLU A 91 -6.31 11.00 15.04
C GLU A 91 -5.13 10.54 15.90
N LYS A 92 -4.15 9.83 15.32
CA LYS A 92 -2.92 9.42 16.04
C LYS A 92 -1.96 10.58 16.34
N SER A 93 -2.15 11.73 15.70
CA SER A 93 -1.27 12.90 15.84
C SER A 93 -1.73 13.89 16.92
N GLN A 94 -2.90 13.67 17.55
CA GLN A 94 -3.35 14.50 18.67
C GLN A 94 -2.55 14.14 19.94
N PRO A 95 -1.92 15.12 20.62
CA PRO A 95 -1.19 14.86 21.85
C PRO A 95 -2.15 14.37 22.94
N LEU A 96 -1.73 13.33 23.67
CA LEU A 96 -2.34 12.90 24.93
C LEU A 96 -2.58 14.15 25.79
N LYS A 97 -3.84 14.56 25.93
CA LYS A 97 -4.22 15.55 26.94
C LYS A 97 -3.79 14.97 28.27
N SER A 98 -2.72 15.52 28.84
CA SER A 98 -2.28 15.29 30.20
C SER A 98 -3.49 15.46 31.11
N ALA A 99 -3.92 14.39 31.75
CA ALA A 99 -4.87 14.45 32.84
C ALA A 99 -4.15 15.13 34.00
N GLU A 100 -4.45 16.41 34.22
CA GLU A 100 -4.26 17.10 35.51
C GLU A 100 -5.28 16.60 36.54
#